data_AF-A0A9X7RK40-F1
#
_entry.id   AF-A0A9X7RK40-F1
#
_cell.length_a   1.000
_cell.length_b   1.000
_cell.length_c   1.000
_cell.angle_alpha   90.00
_cell.angle_beta   90.00
_cell.angle_gamma   90.00
#
_symmetry.space_group_name_H-M   'P 1'
#
loop_
_entity.id
_entity.type
_entity.pdbx_description
1 polymer ?
#
loop_
_entity_poly.entity_id
_entity_poly.type
_entity_poly.pdbx_seq_one_letter_code
_entity_poly.pdbx_strand_id
1 'polypeptide(L)'
;MVALKRFRHVAPSFSDLLPYAFILLAGMAIAEMRGAVITGRNGLLWGVAGFVAFHFAPGFSLAPEVPGVAAADVFARQIWWWATVLTAGAGLWLIAFGRNWVAWGAAAMLLLAPHVIGAPEPDTFTGPVPTEIGAMFASRAFGVGMAAWLLLGCFAGFFWQRERARVGATQAA
;
A
#
# COMPACT_ATOMS: atom_id res chain seq x y z
N MET A 1 -11.31 -23.11 -25.39
CA MET A 1 -11.24 -21.65 -25.68
C MET A 1 -12.07 -20.76 -24.73
N VAL A 2 -13.14 -21.26 -24.08
CA VAL A 2 -13.95 -20.49 -23.11
C VAL A 2 -13.25 -20.32 -21.74
N ALA A 3 -12.52 -21.33 -21.27
CA ALA A 3 -11.77 -21.26 -20.01
C ALA A 3 -10.60 -20.25 -20.03
N LEU A 4 -9.94 -20.05 -21.19
CA LEU A 4 -8.87 -19.06 -21.35
C LEU A 4 -9.40 -17.61 -21.31
N LYS A 5 -10.63 -17.35 -21.79
CA LYS A 5 -11.23 -16.01 -21.72
C LYS A 5 -11.60 -15.61 -20.29
N ARG A 6 -11.97 -16.57 -19.44
CA ARG A 6 -12.32 -16.29 -18.03
C ARG A 6 -11.09 -16.02 -17.15
N PHE A 7 -9.93 -16.57 -17.51
CA PHE A 7 -8.66 -16.26 -16.82
C PHE A 7 -8.16 -14.84 -17.09
N ARG A 8 -8.47 -14.25 -18.26
CA ARG A 8 -8.02 -12.90 -18.64
C ARG A 8 -8.71 -11.77 -17.87
N HIS A 9 -9.78 -12.06 -17.13
CA HIS A 9 -10.52 -11.09 -16.32
C HIS A 9 -10.28 -11.22 -14.82
N VAL A 10 -9.45 -12.17 -14.38
CA VAL A 10 -9.21 -12.47 -12.96
C VAL A 10 -7.73 -12.32 -12.57
N ALA A 11 -6.82 -12.34 -13.53
CA ALA A 11 -5.43 -11.98 -13.26
C ALA A 11 -5.32 -10.45 -13.07
N PRO A 12 -4.72 -9.94 -11.98
CA PRO A 12 -4.36 -8.54 -11.88
C PRO A 12 -3.55 -8.19 -13.13
N SER A 13 -4.05 -7.22 -13.89
CA SER A 13 -3.40 -6.79 -15.12
C SER A 13 -2.16 -6.00 -14.71
N PHE A 14 -1.07 -6.09 -15.48
CA PHE A 14 0.16 -5.34 -15.18
C PHE A 14 -0.09 -3.83 -14.99
N SER A 15 -1.11 -3.30 -15.68
CA SER A 15 -1.60 -1.93 -15.52
C SER A 15 -2.07 -1.59 -14.11
N ASP A 16 -2.55 -2.54 -13.33
CA ASP A 16 -3.09 -2.27 -11.99
C ASP A 16 -1.98 -1.97 -10.97
N LEU A 17 -0.78 -2.52 -11.19
CA LEU A 17 0.41 -2.26 -10.35
C LEU A 17 1.15 -0.98 -10.74
N LEU A 18 0.91 -0.48 -11.95
CA LEU A 18 1.66 0.64 -12.52
C LEU A 18 1.46 1.96 -11.74
N PRO A 19 0.25 2.35 -11.31
CA PRO A 19 0.05 3.53 -10.48
C PRO A 19 0.78 3.43 -9.15
N TYR A 20 0.73 2.26 -8.50
CA TYR A 20 1.43 2.03 -7.23
C TYR A 20 2.95 2.13 -7.39
N ALA A 21 3.49 1.63 -8.50
CA ALA A 21 4.89 1.80 -8.86
C ALA A 21 5.28 3.27 -8.99
N PHE A 22 4.48 4.08 -9.69
CA PHE A 22 4.74 5.51 -9.83
C PHE A 22 4.66 6.25 -8.49
N ILE A 23 3.67 5.93 -7.65
CA ILE A 23 3.55 6.53 -6.31
C ILE A 23 4.76 6.19 -5.45
N LEU A 24 5.19 4.93 -5.44
CA LEU A 24 6.37 4.49 -4.71
C LEU A 24 7.64 5.21 -5.20
N LEU A 25 7.85 5.27 -6.51
CA LEU A 25 9.01 5.94 -7.11
C LEU A 25 8.99 7.45 -6.83
N ALA A 26 7.83 8.11 -6.90
CA ALA A 26 7.69 9.50 -6.54
C ALA A 26 8.05 9.76 -5.06
N GLY A 27 7.61 8.88 -4.16
CA GLY A 27 8.00 8.93 -2.75
C GLY A 27 9.52 8.79 -2.54
N MET A 28 10.14 7.81 -3.20
CA MET A 28 11.60 7.62 -3.18
C MET A 28 12.35 8.85 -3.71
N ALA A 29 11.88 9.43 -4.82
CA ALA A 29 12.46 10.63 -5.42
C ALA A 29 12.41 11.83 -4.46
N ILE A 30 11.25 12.09 -3.84
CA ILE A 30 11.08 13.19 -2.88
C ILE A 30 11.98 12.98 -1.66
N ALA A 31 12.08 11.75 -1.16
CA ALA A 31 12.96 11.43 -0.04
C ALA A 31 14.43 11.66 -0.37
N GLU A 32 14.84 11.29 -1.58
CA GLU A 32 16.18 11.48 -2.07
C GLU A 32 16.53 12.97 -2.23
N MET A 33 15.60 13.80 -2.70
CA MET A 33 15.75 15.26 -2.72
C MET A 33 15.95 15.85 -1.31
N ARG A 34 15.49 15.15 -0.27
CA ARG A 34 15.70 15.49 1.14
C ARG A 34 16.96 14.86 1.73
N GLY A 35 17.81 14.26 0.90
CA GLY A 35 19.09 13.67 1.30
C GLY A 35 19.03 12.19 1.71
N ALA A 36 17.90 11.50 1.51
CA ALA A 36 17.82 10.07 1.78
C ALA A 36 18.60 9.26 0.74
N VAL A 37 19.37 8.26 1.20
CA VAL A 37 20.05 7.33 0.30
C VAL A 37 19.13 6.13 0.04
N ILE A 38 18.71 5.97 -1.21
CA ILE A 38 17.93 4.81 -1.65
C ILE A 38 18.88 3.67 -2.02
N THR A 39 18.85 2.60 -1.23
CA THR A 39 19.59 1.34 -1.47
C THR A 39 18.60 0.21 -1.71
N GLY A 40 19.05 -0.95 -2.21
CA GLY A 40 18.18 -2.13 -2.33
C GLY A 40 17.49 -2.52 -1.01
N ARG A 41 18.19 -2.43 0.13
CA ARG A 41 17.61 -2.69 1.47
C ARG A 41 16.56 -1.65 1.86
N ASN A 42 16.83 -0.37 1.60
CA ASN A 42 15.86 0.70 1.86
C ASN A 42 14.66 0.60 0.93
N GLY A 43 14.84 0.13 -0.31
CA GLY A 43 13.76 -0.17 -1.25
C GLY A 43 12.73 -1.15 -0.67
N LEU A 44 13.19 -2.17 0.07
CA LEU A 44 12.29 -3.09 0.77
C LEU A 44 11.43 -2.37 1.82
N LEU A 45 12.02 -1.44 2.59
CA LEU A 45 11.30 -0.65 3.60
C LEU A 45 10.25 0.26 2.94
N TRP A 46 10.56 0.85 1.78
CA TRP A 46 9.59 1.59 0.97
C TRP A 46 8.43 0.69 0.51
N GLY A 47 8.74 -0.53 0.08
CA GLY A 47 7.72 -1.53 -0.26
C GLY A 47 6.80 -1.84 0.92
N VAL A 48 7.37 -2.11 2.11
CA VAL A 48 6.59 -2.32 3.35
C VAL A 48 5.74 -1.10 3.67
N ALA A 49 6.29 0.10 3.59
CA ALA A 49 5.55 1.34 3.87
C ALA A 49 4.37 1.52 2.90
N GLY A 50 4.57 1.23 1.62
CA GLY A 50 3.51 1.25 0.62
C GLY A 50 2.41 0.21 0.90
N PHE A 51 2.78 -1.02 1.27
CA PHE A 51 1.81 -2.03 1.70
C PHE A 51 1.01 -1.56 2.93
N VAL A 52 1.70 -0.98 3.93
CA VAL A 52 1.03 -0.51 5.14
C VAL A 52 0.04 0.61 4.82
N ALA A 53 0.46 1.61 4.03
CA ALA A 53 -0.37 2.76 3.70
C ALA A 53 -1.60 2.39 2.84
N PHE A 54 -1.41 1.57 1.80
CA PHE A 54 -2.45 1.32 0.79
C PHE A 54 -3.30 0.08 1.03
N HIS A 55 -2.78 -0.92 1.76
CA HIS A 55 -3.47 -2.20 1.96
C HIS A 55 -3.74 -2.47 3.44
N PHE A 56 -2.71 -2.47 4.28
CA PHE A 56 -2.85 -2.91 5.66
C PHE A 56 -3.68 -1.94 6.51
N ALA A 57 -3.37 -0.64 6.50
CA ALA A 57 -4.09 0.33 7.31
C ALA A 57 -5.57 0.41 6.92
N PRO A 58 -5.96 0.64 5.64
CA PRO A 58 -7.38 0.58 5.28
C PRO A 58 -8.00 -0.80 5.56
N GLY A 59 -7.24 -1.86 5.29
CA GLY A 59 -7.65 -3.26 5.47
C GLY A 59 -7.85 -3.67 6.93
N PHE A 60 -7.27 -2.95 7.90
CA PHE A 60 -7.36 -3.28 9.31
C PHE A 60 -8.76 -3.04 9.87
N SER A 61 -9.44 -1.99 9.41
CA SER A 61 -10.82 -1.70 9.78
C SER A 61 -11.83 -2.13 8.70
N LEU A 62 -11.43 -2.29 7.43
CA LEU A 62 -12.25 -2.87 6.37
C LEU A 62 -11.48 -3.96 5.62
N ALA A 63 -11.59 -5.19 6.09
CA ALA A 63 -10.93 -6.31 5.46
C ALA A 63 -11.38 -6.47 3.98
N PRO A 64 -10.50 -6.97 3.09
CA PRO A 64 -10.89 -7.30 1.74
C PRO A 64 -12.07 -8.28 1.74
N GLU A 65 -13.14 -7.90 1.05
CA GLU A 65 -14.40 -8.65 1.00
C GLU A 65 -14.54 -9.46 -0.28
N VAL A 66 -15.22 -10.59 -0.18
CA VAL A 66 -15.60 -11.40 -1.34
C VAL A 66 -16.73 -10.74 -2.13
N PRO A 67 -16.81 -10.92 -3.46
CA PRO A 67 -17.89 -10.34 -4.25
C PRO A 67 -19.27 -10.82 -3.77
N GLY A 68 -20.23 -9.89 -3.72
CA GLY A 68 -21.64 -10.19 -3.42
C GLY A 68 -22.04 -10.14 -1.94
N VAL A 69 -21.17 -9.65 -1.05
CA VAL A 69 -21.56 -9.33 0.33
C VAL A 69 -22.25 -7.97 0.41
N ALA A 70 -23.10 -7.77 1.42
CA ALA A 70 -23.64 -6.47 1.75
C ALA A 70 -22.47 -5.52 2.07
N ALA A 71 -22.40 -4.41 1.33
CA ALA A 71 -21.37 -3.39 1.50
C ALA A 71 -22.03 -2.09 1.94
N ALA A 72 -21.32 -1.33 2.79
CA ALA A 72 -21.67 0.06 3.07
C ALA A 72 -21.64 0.89 1.78
N ASP A 73 -22.21 2.10 1.83
CA ASP A 73 -22.17 3.04 0.71
C ASP A 73 -20.75 3.17 0.14
N VAL A 74 -20.63 2.91 -1.17
CA VAL A 74 -19.32 2.82 -1.84
C VAL A 74 -18.59 4.16 -1.77
N PHE A 75 -19.31 5.26 -1.86
CA PHE A 75 -18.73 6.59 -1.83
C PHE A 75 -18.17 6.93 -0.42
N ALA A 76 -18.92 6.59 0.64
CA ALA A 76 -18.43 6.71 2.01
C ALA A 76 -17.16 5.87 2.24
N ARG A 77 -17.12 4.63 1.75
CA ARG A 77 -15.92 3.76 1.84
C ARG A 77 -14.74 4.35 1.07
N GLN A 78 -14.95 4.94 -0.10
CA GLN A 78 -13.90 5.59 -0.88
C GLN A 78 -13.30 6.80 -0.17
N ILE A 79 -14.14 7.67 0.41
CA ILE A 79 -13.69 8.82 1.21
C ILE A 79 -12.85 8.34 2.39
N TRP A 80 -13.38 7.38 3.16
CA TRP A 80 -12.70 6.83 4.33
C TRP A 80 -11.38 6.15 3.95
N TRP A 81 -11.36 5.41 2.84
CA TRP A 81 -10.15 4.75 2.34
C TRP A 81 -9.07 5.77 1.99
N TRP A 82 -9.40 6.81 1.23
CA TRP A 82 -8.43 7.86 0.90
C TRP A 82 -7.93 8.60 2.14
N ALA A 83 -8.81 8.91 3.09
CA ALA A 83 -8.42 9.53 4.35
C ALA A 83 -7.42 8.65 5.14
N THR A 84 -7.68 7.33 5.19
CA THR A 84 -6.80 6.36 5.86
C THR A 84 -5.45 6.24 5.16
N VAL A 85 -5.44 6.17 3.83
CA VAL A 85 -4.21 6.11 3.03
C VAL A 85 -3.36 7.36 3.22
N LEU A 86 -3.97 8.55 3.17
CA LEU A 86 -3.26 9.82 3.31
C LEU A 86 -2.69 10.00 4.73
N THR A 87 -3.47 9.67 5.76
CA THR A 87 -3.03 9.76 7.16
C THR A 87 -1.95 8.72 7.47
N ALA A 88 -2.09 7.48 7.00
CA ALA A 88 -1.07 6.45 7.16
C ALA A 88 0.22 6.79 6.40
N GLY A 89 0.12 7.27 5.16
CA GLY A 89 1.26 7.73 4.38
C GLY A 89 2.01 8.88 5.07
N ALA A 90 1.29 9.89 5.57
CA ALA A 90 1.87 10.99 6.34
C ALA A 90 2.49 10.52 7.66
N GLY A 91 1.85 9.62 8.39
CA GLY A 91 2.38 9.04 9.63
C GLY A 91 3.67 8.26 9.39
N LEU A 92 3.70 7.38 8.39
CA LEU A 92 4.90 6.64 8.00
C LEU A 92 6.03 7.57 7.53
N TRP A 93 5.69 8.64 6.81
CA TRP A 93 6.66 9.66 6.42
C TRP A 93 7.28 10.36 7.63
N LEU A 94 6.47 10.72 8.62
CA LEU A 94 6.94 11.29 9.88
C LEU A 94 7.79 10.31 10.69
N ILE A 95 7.49 9.00 10.66
CA ILE A 95 8.34 7.99 11.31
C ILE A 95 9.69 7.88 10.59
N ALA A 96 9.69 7.92 9.26
CA ALA A 96 10.91 7.77 8.46
C ALA A 96 11.85 8.97 8.55
N PHE A 97 11.31 10.19 8.59
CA PHE A 97 12.10 11.44 8.51
C PHE A 97 12.00 12.33 9.75
N GLY A 98 11.01 12.12 10.61
CA GLY A 98 10.81 12.87 11.85
C GLY A 98 11.75 12.40 12.94
N ARG A 99 12.65 13.28 13.36
CA ARG A 99 13.72 12.96 14.33
C ARG A 99 13.46 13.49 15.75
N ASN A 100 12.24 13.94 16.03
CA ASN A 100 11.84 14.52 17.32
C ASN A 100 10.59 13.82 17.89
N TRP A 101 10.43 13.86 19.23
CA TRP A 101 9.32 13.21 19.93
C TRP A 101 7.94 13.71 19.48
N VAL A 102 7.82 14.98 19.10
CA VAL A 102 6.57 15.56 18.60
C VAL A 102 6.15 14.90 17.28
N ALA A 103 7.10 14.65 16.38
CA ALA A 103 6.83 13.98 15.10
C ALA A 103 6.38 12.52 15.31
N TRP A 104 6.96 11.83 16.29
CA TRP A 104 6.51 10.48 16.67
C TRP A 104 5.11 10.48 17.25
N GLY A 105 4.79 11.44 18.13
CA GLY A 105 3.43 11.61 18.66
C GLY A 105 2.42 11.94 17.56
N ALA A 106 2.76 12.84 16.64
CA ALA A 106 1.92 13.18 15.50
C ALA A 106 1.73 11.98 14.55
N ALA A 107 2.77 11.20 14.30
CA ALA A 107 2.68 9.99 13.49
C ALA A 107 1.74 8.95 14.12
N ALA A 108 1.86 8.70 15.43
CA ALA A 108 0.98 7.80 16.14
C ALA A 108 -0.48 8.28 16.07
N MET A 109 -0.71 9.57 16.27
CA MET A 109 -2.05 10.17 16.16
C MET A 109 -2.63 10.01 14.75
N LEU A 110 -1.84 10.28 13.69
CA LEU A 110 -2.27 10.12 12.31
C LEU A 110 -2.61 8.67 11.97
N LEU A 111 -1.81 7.71 12.44
CA LEU A 111 -2.06 6.29 12.22
C LEU A 111 -3.31 5.79 12.96
N LEU A 112 -3.58 6.30 14.16
CA LEU A 112 -4.72 5.87 14.98
C LEU A 112 -6.03 6.57 14.60
N ALA A 113 -5.99 7.82 14.15
CA ALA A 113 -7.16 8.64 13.86
C ALA A 113 -8.24 7.94 12.99
N PRO A 114 -7.92 7.35 11.81
CA PRO A 114 -8.94 6.71 10.97
C PRO A 114 -9.58 5.48 11.63
N HIS A 115 -8.83 4.78 12.51
CA HIS A 115 -9.32 3.61 13.23
C HIS A 115 -10.22 3.98 14.41
N VAL A 116 -9.98 5.14 15.04
CA VAL A 116 -10.84 5.67 16.11
C VAL A 116 -12.16 6.21 15.55
N ILE A 117 -12.14 6.83 14.36
CA ILE A 117 -13.35 7.27 13.65
C ILE A 117 -14.20 6.06 13.26
N GLY A 118 -13.56 4.93 12.97
CA GLY A 118 -14.22 3.71 12.54
C GLY A 118 -14.52 3.74 11.04
N ALA A 119 -14.58 2.55 10.45
CA ALA A 119 -14.88 2.42 9.04
C ALA A 119 -16.39 2.43 8.77
N PRO A 120 -16.83 2.89 7.58
CA PRO A 120 -18.21 2.73 7.15
C PRO A 120 -18.55 1.25 6.97
N GLU A 121 -19.38 0.72 7.87
CA GLU A 121 -19.88 -0.66 7.87
C GLU A 121 -21.35 -0.71 7.43
N PRO A 122 -21.81 -1.84 6.84
CA PRO A 122 -23.20 -2.02 6.48
C PRO A 122 -24.08 -2.20 7.72
N ASP A 123 -25.33 -1.73 7.66
CA ASP A 123 -26.31 -1.90 8.76
C ASP A 123 -26.60 -3.36 9.09
N THR A 124 -26.44 -4.25 8.09
CA THR A 124 -26.58 -5.70 8.27
C THR A 124 -25.48 -6.46 7.53
N PHE A 125 -24.80 -7.34 8.25
CA PHE A 125 -23.79 -8.23 7.68
C PHE A 125 -24.47 -9.45 7.06
N THR A 126 -24.88 -9.31 5.80
CA THR A 126 -25.49 -10.40 5.02
C THR A 126 -24.63 -10.72 3.80
N GLY A 127 -24.53 -12.00 3.47
CA GLY A 127 -23.77 -12.44 2.30
C GLY A 127 -24.02 -13.92 2.01
N PRO A 128 -23.94 -14.34 0.74
CA PRO A 128 -24.15 -15.73 0.35
C PRO A 128 -22.94 -16.62 0.69
N VAL A 129 -21.84 -16.03 1.17
CA VAL A 129 -20.56 -16.70 1.37
C VAL A 129 -20.31 -16.93 2.85
N PRO A 130 -19.93 -18.16 3.28
CA PRO A 130 -19.54 -18.43 4.66
C PRO A 130 -18.35 -17.57 5.12
N THR A 131 -18.35 -17.20 6.39
CA THR A 131 -17.34 -16.32 7.00
C THR A 131 -15.91 -16.88 6.91
N GLU A 132 -15.75 -18.20 6.92
CA GLU A 132 -14.47 -18.90 6.78
C GLU A 132 -13.83 -18.64 5.41
N ILE A 133 -14.65 -18.56 4.36
CA ILE A 133 -14.19 -18.24 3.02
C ILE A 133 -13.79 -16.76 2.94
N GLY A 134 -14.53 -15.88 3.59
CA GLY A 134 -14.18 -14.46 3.72
C GLY A 134 -12.82 -14.25 4.38
N ALA A 135 -12.56 -14.93 5.51
CA ALA A 135 -11.28 -14.87 6.20
C ALA A 135 -10.12 -15.43 5.36
N MET A 136 -10.35 -16.53 4.64
CA MET A 136 -9.35 -17.07 3.69
C MET A 136 -9.07 -16.12 2.53
N PHE A 137 -10.08 -15.40 2.05
CA PHE A 137 -9.89 -14.39 1.01
C PHE A 137 -9.07 -13.21 1.52
N ALA A 138 -9.44 -12.64 2.67
CA ALA A 138 -8.73 -11.52 3.27
C ALA A 138 -7.25 -11.86 3.56
N SER A 139 -6.97 -13.01 4.16
CA SER A 139 -5.60 -13.44 4.44
C SER A 139 -4.76 -13.62 3.16
N ARG A 140 -5.33 -14.21 2.11
CA ARG A 140 -4.66 -14.34 0.81
C ARG A 140 -4.45 -13.00 0.12
N ALA A 141 -5.43 -12.10 0.18
CA ALA A 141 -5.33 -10.75 -0.38
C ALA A 141 -4.19 -9.96 0.29
N PHE A 142 -4.08 -10.00 1.61
CA PHE A 142 -2.94 -9.38 2.31
C PHE A 142 -1.62 -10.05 1.98
N GLY A 143 -1.55 -11.38 1.92
CA GLY A 143 -0.33 -12.11 1.58
C GLY A 143 0.19 -11.77 0.19
N VAL A 144 -0.70 -11.77 -0.81
CA VAL A 144 -0.35 -11.40 -2.20
C VAL A 144 0.01 -9.92 -2.30
N GLY A 145 -0.77 -9.04 -1.65
CA GLY A 145 -0.47 -7.61 -1.62
C GLY A 145 0.90 -7.31 -1.02
N MET A 146 1.22 -7.94 0.12
CA MET A 146 2.53 -7.80 0.76
C MET A 146 3.65 -8.27 -0.17
N ALA A 147 3.53 -9.44 -0.79
CA ALA A 147 4.51 -9.94 -1.73
C ALA A 147 4.72 -8.99 -2.92
N ALA A 148 3.64 -8.47 -3.49
CA ALA A 148 3.69 -7.51 -4.61
C ALA A 148 4.43 -6.22 -4.23
N TRP A 149 4.11 -5.64 -3.07
CA TRP A 149 4.74 -4.41 -2.60
C TRP A 149 6.22 -4.61 -2.22
N LEU A 150 6.58 -5.75 -1.63
CA LEU A 150 7.98 -6.08 -1.33
C LEU A 150 8.81 -6.24 -2.60
N LEU A 151 8.29 -6.95 -3.60
CA LEU A 151 8.95 -7.10 -4.91
C LEU A 151 9.08 -5.75 -5.60
N LEU A 152 8.02 -4.94 -5.60
CA LEU A 152 8.02 -3.61 -6.17
C LEU A 152 9.08 -2.70 -5.50
N GLY A 153 9.12 -2.69 -4.17
CA GLY A 153 10.12 -1.95 -3.40
C GLY A 153 11.56 -2.42 -3.64
N CYS A 154 11.76 -3.74 -3.68
CA CYS A 154 13.05 -4.34 -3.96
C CYS A 154 13.56 -3.99 -5.36
N PHE A 155 12.72 -4.15 -6.39
CA PHE A 155 13.08 -3.82 -7.77
C PHE A 155 13.30 -2.32 -7.94
N ALA A 156 12.40 -1.48 -7.42
CA ALA A 156 12.57 -0.03 -7.46
C ALA A 156 13.90 0.39 -6.82
N GLY A 157 14.19 -0.06 -5.59
CA GLY A 157 15.45 0.25 -4.90
C GLY A 157 16.69 -0.29 -5.62
N PHE A 158 16.62 -1.50 -6.18
CA PHE A 158 17.72 -2.11 -6.94
C PHE A 158 18.04 -1.32 -8.22
N PHE A 159 17.02 -1.01 -9.03
CA PHE A 159 17.22 -0.24 -10.26
C PHE A 159 17.67 1.19 -9.95
N TRP A 160 17.13 1.81 -8.90
CA TRP A 160 17.53 3.14 -8.46
C TRP A 160 19.02 3.20 -8.07
N GLN A 161 19.48 2.23 -7.26
CA GLN A 161 20.87 2.14 -6.86
C GLN A 161 21.81 1.92 -8.06
N ARG A 162 21.40 1.07 -9.01
CA ARG A 162 22.18 0.79 -10.22
C ARG A 162 22.30 2.01 -11.13
N GLU A 163 21.21 2.75 -11.30
CA GLU A 163 21.21 3.95 -12.14
C GLU A 163 22.10 5.04 -11.55
N ARG A 164 22.08 5.24 -10.23
CA ARG A 164 23.01 6.15 -9.55
C ARG A 164 24.47 5.77 -9.74
N ALA A 165 24.79 4.48 -9.68
CA ALA A 165 26.14 4.01 -9.95
C ALA A 165 26.57 4.28 -11.41
N ARG A 166 25.65 4.13 -12.37
CA ARG A 166 25.92 4.45 -13.78
C ARG A 166 26.15 5.94 -14.01
N VAL A 167 25.26 6.80 -13.52
CA VAL A 167 25.39 8.26 -13.65
C VAL A 167 26.68 8.76 -13.02
N GLY A 168 27.05 8.24 -11.84
CA GLY A 168 28.32 8.58 -11.20
C GLY A 168 29.54 8.16 -12.01
N ALA A 169 29.50 6.98 -12.66
CA ALA A 169 30.57 6.52 -13.54
C ALA A 169 30.72 7.37 -14.80
N THR A 170 29.61 7.86 -15.37
CA THR A 170 29.63 8.76 -16.53
C THR A 170 30.17 10.14 -16.19
N GLN A 171 29.91 10.66 -14.98
CA GLN A 171 30.43 11.98 -14.54
C GLN A 171 31.93 11.97 -14.22
N ALA A 172 32.49 10.81 -13.91
CA ALA A 172 33.91 10.63 -13.59
C ALA A 172 34.80 10.32 -14.81
N ALA A 173 34.20 10.11 -15.99
CA ALA A 173 34.89 9.86 -17.26
C ALA A 173 34.97 11.15 -18.09
#